data_AF-A0A4U2DG29-F1
#
_entry.id   AF-A0A4U2DG29-F1
#
_cell.length_a   1.000
_cell.length_b   1.000
_cell.length_c   1.000
_cell.angle_alpha   90.00
_cell.angle_beta   90.00
_cell.angle_gamma   90.00
#
_symmetry.space_group_name_H-M   'P 1'
#
loop_
_entity.id
_entity.type
_entity.pdbx_description
1 polymer ?
#
loop_
_entity_poly.entity_id
_entity_poly.type
_entity_poly.pdbx_seq_one_letter_code
_entity_poly.pdbx_strand_id
1 'polypeptide(L)'
;QKGLILSTKPGEYDIITHVDSEHGLVTLQDVNTGKTKPFLPRNKDHKYTSLFVQSEKPLSTGDKIMTRFTDKARGIKANVE
;
A
#
# COMPACT_ATOMS: atom_id res chain seq x y z
N GLN A 1 -11.54 -0.69 9.81
CA GLN A 1 -10.17 -1.16 9.53
C GLN A 1 -9.21 -0.01 9.76
N LYS A 2 -8.28 -0.13 10.70
CA LYS A 2 -7.14 0.81 10.85
C LYS A 2 -5.92 0.15 10.22
N GLY A 3 -5.02 0.94 9.61
CA GLY A 3 -3.76 0.41 9.05
C GLY A 3 -3.84 -0.12 7.62
N LEU A 4 -4.78 0.34 6.80
CA LEU A 4 -4.71 0.14 5.35
C LEU A 4 -3.56 1.00 4.78
N ILE A 5 -2.86 0.46 3.79
CA ILE A 5 -1.76 1.13 3.13
C ILE A 5 -2.23 1.58 1.74
N LEU A 6 -2.06 2.86 1.44
CA LEU A 6 -2.32 3.44 0.14
C LEU A 6 -1.01 3.60 -0.62
N SER A 7 -1.02 3.28 -1.91
CA SER A 7 0.04 3.63 -2.84
C SER A 7 -0.55 4.35 -4.04
N THR A 8 -0.09 5.58 -4.29
CA THR A 8 -0.50 6.37 -5.48
C THR A 8 0.60 6.45 -6.53
N LYS A 9 1.78 5.87 -6.23
CA LYS A 9 2.96 5.86 -7.09
C LYS A 9 3.84 4.65 -6.72
N PRO A 10 4.45 3.97 -7.71
CA PRO A 10 5.31 2.82 -7.44
C PRO A 10 6.42 3.17 -6.42
N GLY A 11 6.53 2.34 -5.37
CA GLY A 11 7.54 2.50 -4.32
C GLY A 11 7.18 3.50 -3.22
N GLU A 12 6.05 4.22 -3.33
CA GLU A 12 5.56 5.13 -2.29
C GLU A 12 4.35 4.49 -1.58
N TYR A 13 4.43 4.42 -0.26
CA TYR A 13 3.43 3.79 0.59
C TYR A 13 3.09 4.71 1.75
N ASP A 14 1.80 4.92 1.98
CA ASP A 14 1.29 5.72 3.09
C ASP A 14 0.29 4.90 3.91
N ILE A 15 0.36 4.99 5.23
CA ILE A 15 -0.63 4.41 6.14
C ILE A 15 -1.81 5.37 6.24
N ILE A 16 -3.03 4.83 6.09
CA ILE A 16 -4.26 5.57 6.40
C ILE A 16 -4.42 5.66 7.92
N THR A 17 -4.31 6.86 8.47
CA THR A 17 -4.40 7.12 9.91
C THR A 17 -5.77 7.66 10.34
N HIS A 18 -6.44 8.41 9.45
CA HIS A 18 -7.77 8.95 9.70
C HIS A 18 -8.60 9.03 8.41
N VAL A 19 -9.91 8.82 8.52
CA VAL A 19 -10.87 8.96 7.43
C VAL A 19 -11.98 9.88 7.92
N ASP A 20 -12.11 11.02 7.25
CA ASP A 20 -13.18 11.99 7.44
C ASP A 20 -14.16 11.84 6.27
N SER A 21 -15.26 11.13 6.52
CA SER A 21 -16.29 10.89 5.52
C SER A 21 -17.16 12.10 5.25
N GLU A 22 -17.27 13.02 6.21
CA GLU A 22 -18.09 14.25 6.07
C GLU A 22 -17.45 15.18 5.04
N HIS A 23 -16.13 15.35 5.11
CA HIS A 23 -15.39 16.24 4.23
C HIS A 23 -14.71 15.51 3.05
N GLY A 24 -14.84 14.17 2.98
CA GLY A 24 -14.25 13.35 1.93
C GLY A 24 -12.71 13.39 1.92
N LEU A 25 -12.11 13.42 3.11
CA LEU A 25 -10.68 13.57 3.34
C LEU A 25 -10.10 12.33 4.02
N VAL A 26 -8.92 11.91 3.57
CA VAL A 26 -8.14 10.84 4.21
C VAL A 26 -6.81 11.43 4.67
N THR A 27 -6.44 11.20 5.92
CA THR A 27 -5.11 11.53 6.43
C THR A 27 -4.18 10.35 6.20
N LEU A 28 -3.08 10.63 5.51
CA LEU A 28 -2.04 9.68 5.18
C LEU A 28 -0.79 9.96 6.01
N GLN A 29 -0.06 8.92 6.39
CA GLN A 29 1.26 9.01 7.00
C GLN A 29 2.26 8.22 6.17
N ASP A 30 3.31 8.89 5.68
CA ASP A 30 4.37 8.23 4.92
C ASP A 30 5.12 7.21 5.80
N VAL A 31 5.28 5.98 5.30
CA VAL A 31 5.86 4.87 6.10
C VAL A 31 7.33 5.06 6.47
N ASN A 32 8.07 5.84 5.69
CA ASN A 32 9.51 6.00 5.86
C ASN A 32 9.86 7.21 6.73
N THR A 33 9.10 8.29 6.60
CA THR A 33 9.37 9.59 7.22
C THR A 33 8.42 9.92 8.36
N GLY A 34 7.30 9.21 8.49
CA GLY A 34 6.26 9.48 9.49
C GLY A 34 5.49 10.79 9.26
N LYS A 35 5.78 11.54 8.18
CA LYS A 35 5.11 12.80 7.87
C LYS A 35 3.68 12.57 7.44
N THR A 36 2.77 13.39 7.94
CA THR A 36 1.35 13.32 7.59
C THR A 36 0.99 14.25 6.44
N LYS A 37 0.09 13.83 5.56
CA LYS A 37 -0.42 14.65 4.46
C LYS A 37 -1.92 14.39 4.22
N PRO A 38 -2.68 15.41 3.77
CA PRO A 38 -4.06 15.22 3.36
C PRO A 38 -4.13 14.50 2.00
N PHE A 39 -5.16 13.67 1.83
CA PHE A 39 -5.49 13.01 0.59
C PHE A 39 -6.98 13.15 0.30
N LEU A 40 -7.31 13.60 -0.91
CA LEU A 40 -8.68 13.78 -1.38
C LEU A 40 -8.99 12.71 -2.43
N PRO A 41 -9.66 11.59 -2.07
CA PRO A 41 -9.95 10.50 -3.01
C PRO A 41 -10.70 10.96 -4.26
N ARG A 42 -11.59 11.95 -4.13
CA ARG A 42 -12.35 12.53 -5.25
C ARG A 42 -11.48 13.13 -6.36
N ASN A 43 -10.24 13.50 -6.05
CA ASN A 43 -9.30 14.10 -7.01
C ASN A 43 -8.35 13.06 -7.64
N LYS A 44 -8.62 11.76 -7.44
CA LYS A 44 -7.74 10.68 -7.87
C LYS A 44 -8.50 9.65 -8.67
N ASP A 45 -7.85 9.19 -9.73
CA ASP A 45 -8.31 8.06 -10.51
C ASP A 45 -7.80 6.75 -9.91
N HIS A 46 -8.47 5.64 -10.22
CA HIS A 46 -8.04 4.30 -9.88
C HIS A 46 -6.70 3.94 -10.54
N LYS A 47 -6.37 4.60 -11.66
CA LYS A 47 -5.09 4.43 -12.35
C LYS A 47 -3.94 4.90 -11.43
N TYR A 48 -3.08 3.95 -11.06
CA TYR A 48 -1.97 4.11 -10.11
C TYR A 48 -2.36 4.26 -8.64
N THR A 49 -3.62 4.04 -8.27
CA THR A 49 -4.06 4.02 -6.87
C THR A 49 -4.31 2.58 -6.45
N SER A 50 -3.51 2.08 -5.50
CA SER A 50 -3.63 0.73 -4.94
C SER A 50 -3.82 0.77 -3.44
N LEU A 51 -4.71 -0.08 -2.94
CA LEU A 51 -5.04 -0.21 -1.53
C LEU A 51 -4.60 -1.60 -1.05
N PHE A 52 -3.80 -1.63 0.01
CA PHE A 52 -3.23 -2.84 0.57
C PHE A 52 -3.67 -3.04 2.02
N VAL A 53 -3.78 -4.30 2.41
CA VAL A 53 -3.91 -4.72 3.81
C VAL A 53 -2.55 -5.25 4.26
N GLN A 54 -2.02 -4.71 5.34
CA GLN A 54 -0.82 -5.25 5.96
C GLN A 54 -1.17 -6.52 6.76
N SER A 55 -0.31 -7.54 6.66
CA SER A 55 -0.41 -8.75 7.48
C SER A 55 0.98 -9.24 7.83
N GLU A 56 1.13 -9.77 9.04
CA GLU A 56 2.35 -10.45 9.47
C GLU A 56 2.19 -11.96 9.27
N LYS A 57 3.24 -12.60 8.73
CA LYS A 57 3.32 -14.04 8.50
C LYS A 57 4.72 -14.50 8.93
N PRO A 58 4.86 -15.43 9.88
CA PRO A 58 6.16 -15.99 10.21
C PRO A 58 6.71 -16.78 9.01
N LEU A 59 8.03 -16.78 8.85
CA LEU A 59 8.73 -17.50 7.78
C LEU A 59 9.84 -18.36 8.39
N SER A 60 10.05 -19.53 7.81
CA SER A 60 11.08 -20.51 8.16
C SER A 60 11.91 -20.90 6.94
N THR A 61 13.09 -21.47 7.17
CA THR A 61 13.92 -22.03 6.11
C THR A 61 13.16 -23.12 5.35
N GLY A 62 13.08 -22.99 4.03
CA GLY A 62 12.35 -23.92 3.16
C GLY A 62 10.91 -23.49 2.84
N ASP A 63 10.40 -22.43 3.46
CA ASP A 63 9.08 -21.89 3.11
C ASP A 63 9.07 -21.35 1.68
N LYS A 64 8.00 -21.69 0.95
CA LYS A 64 7.75 -21.15 -0.38
C LYS A 64 6.99 -19.83 -0.28
N ILE A 65 7.46 -18.82 -1.00
CA ILE A 65 6.85 -17.49 -1.01
C ILE A 65 6.34 -17.20 -2.41
N MET A 66 5.04 -16.91 -2.52
CA MET A 66 4.42 -16.46 -3.76
C MET A 66 4.26 -14.94 -3.74
N THR A 67 4.92 -14.26 -4.68
CA THR A 67 4.75 -12.81 -4.81
C THR A 67 3.46 -12.48 -5.57
N ARG A 68 2.77 -11.41 -5.15
CA ARG A 68 1.54 -10.92 -5.81
C ARG A 68 1.80 -9.78 -6.80
N PHE A 69 3.06 -9.43 -7.02
CA PHE A 69 3.46 -8.32 -7.88
C PHE A 69 4.52 -8.79 -8.88
N THR A 70 4.65 -8.05 -9.98
CA THR A 70 5.65 -8.29 -11.02
C THR A 70 6.66 -7.16 -10.99
N ASP A 71 7.94 -7.51 -10.93
CA ASP A 71 9.06 -6.58 -11.07
C ASP A 71 10.01 -7.12 -12.14
N LYS A 72 9.93 -6.54 -13.34
CA LYS A 72 10.74 -6.97 -14.49
C LYS A 72 12.23 -6.74 -14.28
N ALA A 73 12.63 -5.68 -13.57
CA ALA A 73 14.03 -5.37 -13.35
C ALA A 73 14.69 -6.37 -12.40
N ARG A 74 13.92 -6.90 -11.44
CA ARG A 74 14.37 -7.92 -10.48
C ARG A 74 14.01 -9.35 -10.88
N GLY A 75 13.40 -9.56 -12.04
CA GLY A 75 12.97 -10.88 -12.52
C GLY A 75 11.80 -11.50 -11.76
N ILE A 76 11.08 -10.73 -10.94
CA ILE A 76 9.94 -11.20 -10.14
C ILE A 76 8.69 -11.25 -11.03
N LYS A 77 8.01 -12.39 -11.07
CA LYS A 77 6.72 -12.57 -11.73
C LYS A 77 5.65 -12.81 -10.69
N ALA A 78 4.51 -12.13 -10.81
CA ALA A 78 3.38 -12.34 -9.92
C ALA A 78 2.79 -13.75 -10.08
N ASN A 79 2.32 -14.31 -8.97
CA ASN A 79 1.52 -15.53 -8.90
C ASN A 79 2.20 -16.78 -9.49
N VAL A 80 3.53 -16.85 -9.40
CA VAL A 80 4.32 -18.06 -9.69
C VAL A 80 5.11 -18.48 -8.44
N GLU A 81 5.33 -19.79 -8.29
CA GLU A 81 6.25 -20.39 -7.31
C GLU A 81 7.66 -20.54 -7.87
#